data_AF-A0A6P4YNE9-F1
#
_entry.id   AF-A0A6P4YNE9-F1
#
_cell.length_a   1.000
_cell.length_b   1.000
_cell.length_c   1.000
_cell.angle_alpha   90.00
_cell.angle_beta   90.00
_cell.angle_gamma   90.00
#
_symmetry.space_group_name_H-M   'P 1'
#
loop_
_entity.id
_entity.type
_entity.pdbx_description
1 polymer ?
#
loop_
_entity_poly.entity_id
_entity_poly.type
_entity_poly.pdbx_seq_one_letter_code
_entity_poly.pdbx_strand_id
1 'polypeptide(L)'
;MSAMSHGVVTVQEMHCVCSWFANWAPVQREEFLRDLVEKAVGVTADSLMANLDSLSVQDKAPSIFKCQMKLFGQWFEGWTEDDRNELLQRLENIDAIFVARFYDEVAKVNQQRH
;
A
#
# COMPACT_ATOMS: atom_id res chain seq x y z
N MET A 1 5.54 -0.89 29.91
CA MET A 1 4.28 -0.22 29.52
C MET A 1 4.34 0.35 28.08
N SER A 2 5.08 -0.25 27.13
CA SER A 2 5.27 0.32 25.78
C SER A 2 4.34 -0.20 24.68
N ALA A 3 3.59 -1.30 24.90
CA ALA A 3 2.77 -1.90 23.85
C ALA A 3 1.53 -1.05 23.50
N MET A 4 0.93 -0.36 24.47
CA MET A 4 -0.30 0.43 24.26
C MET A 4 -0.07 1.68 23.40
N SER A 5 1.15 2.22 23.41
CA SER A 5 1.50 3.40 22.61
C SER A 5 1.64 3.08 21.12
N HIS A 6 2.12 1.88 20.79
CA HIS A 6 2.33 1.46 19.40
C HIS A 6 0.98 1.17 18.72
N GLY A 7 0.06 0.46 19.39
CA GLY A 7 -1.27 0.16 18.83
C GLY A 7 -2.12 1.41 18.54
N VAL A 8 -2.06 2.43 19.39
CA VAL A 8 -2.80 3.69 19.15
C VAL A 8 -2.28 4.46 17.93
N VAL A 9 -0.96 4.44 17.71
CA VAL A 9 -0.33 5.10 16.55
C VAL A 9 -0.73 4.37 15.27
N THR A 10 -0.61 3.04 15.24
CA THR A 10 -0.98 2.21 14.08
C THR A 10 -2.44 2.40 13.66
N VAL A 11 -3.37 2.50 14.62
CA VAL A 11 -4.78 2.79 14.32
C VAL A 11 -4.98 4.15 13.65
N GLN A 12 -4.22 5.17 14.06
CA GLN A 12 -4.28 6.51 13.43
C GLN A 12 -3.68 6.50 12.03
N GLU A 13 -2.58 5.78 11.82
CA GLU A 13 -1.95 5.60 10.51
C GLU A 13 -2.94 4.92 9.55
N MET A 14 -3.58 3.82 9.97
CA MET A 14 -4.63 3.15 9.19
C MET A 14 -5.80 4.07 8.87
N HIS A 15 -6.28 4.84 9.84
CA HIS A 15 -7.35 5.80 9.61
C HIS A 15 -6.96 6.86 8.56
N CYS A 16 -5.71 7.33 8.59
CA CYS A 16 -5.19 8.23 7.56
C CYS A 16 -5.24 7.57 6.18
N VAL A 17 -4.74 6.33 6.05
CA VAL A 17 -4.72 5.60 4.78
C VAL A 17 -6.14 5.38 4.26
N CYS A 18 -7.07 4.93 5.10
CA CYS A 18 -8.48 4.75 4.72
C CYS A 18 -9.13 6.06 4.25
N SER A 19 -8.86 7.16 4.95
CA SER A 19 -9.35 8.48 4.57
C SER A 19 -8.78 8.91 3.22
N TRP A 20 -7.48 8.73 2.99
CA TRP A 20 -6.88 9.06 1.69
C TRP A 20 -7.45 8.21 0.57
N PHE A 21 -7.57 6.90 0.79
CA PHE A 21 -8.14 5.95 -0.17
C PHE A 21 -9.56 6.32 -0.61
N ALA A 22 -10.42 6.70 0.34
CA ALA A 22 -11.76 7.16 0.06
C ALA A 22 -11.78 8.40 -0.86
N ASN A 23 -10.78 9.28 -0.75
CA ASN A 23 -10.67 10.52 -1.52
C ASN A 23 -9.86 10.39 -2.83
N TRP A 24 -9.18 9.26 -3.06
CA TRP A 24 -8.39 9.05 -4.27
C TRP A 24 -9.26 8.79 -5.49
N ALA A 25 -8.82 9.35 -6.61
CA ALA A 25 -9.36 9.03 -7.93
C ALA A 25 -9.04 7.56 -8.30
N PRO A 26 -9.80 6.95 -9.24
CA PRO A 26 -9.58 5.56 -9.64
C PRO A 26 -8.12 5.26 -10.04
N VAL A 27 -7.49 6.14 -10.81
CA VAL A 27 -6.08 5.98 -11.22
C VAL A 27 -5.10 5.90 -10.03
N GLN A 28 -5.36 6.68 -8.97
CA GLN A 28 -4.55 6.68 -7.76
C GLN A 28 -4.77 5.40 -6.94
N ARG A 29 -5.99 4.86 -6.93
CA ARG A 29 -6.28 3.55 -6.32
C ARG A 29 -5.58 2.42 -7.08
N GLU A 30 -5.51 2.47 -8.40
CA GLU A 30 -4.74 1.50 -9.20
C GLU A 30 -3.24 1.56 -8.89
N GLU A 31 -2.67 2.76 -8.72
CA GLU A 31 -1.28 2.93 -8.29
C GLU A 31 -1.04 2.34 -6.89
N PHE A 32 -1.93 2.64 -5.94
CA PHE A 32 -1.87 2.08 -4.60
C PHE A 32 -2.01 0.56 -4.58
N LEU A 33 -2.88 -0.02 -5.41
CA LEU A 33 -3.04 -1.48 -5.54
C LEU A 33 -1.73 -2.14 -5.95
N ARG A 34 -1.06 -1.61 -6.97
CA ARG A 34 0.23 -2.15 -7.44
C ARG A 34 1.29 -2.09 -6.34
N ASP A 35 1.42 -0.95 -5.67
CA ASP A 35 2.37 -0.79 -4.56
C ASP A 35 2.07 -1.78 -3.42
N LEU A 36 0.80 -1.97 -3.06
CA LEU A 36 0.38 -2.90 -2.01
C LEU A 36 0.69 -4.37 -2.37
N VAL A 37 0.41 -4.77 -3.63
CA VAL A 37 0.75 -6.11 -4.12
C VAL A 37 2.26 -6.34 -4.07
N GLU A 38 3.06 -5.38 -4.57
CA GLU A 38 4.53 -5.46 -4.55
C GLU A 38 5.07 -5.63 -3.13
N LYS A 39 4.52 -4.89 -2.15
CA LYS A 39 4.91 -5.04 -0.75
C LYS A 39 4.49 -6.39 -0.15
N ALA A 40 3.35 -6.93 -0.57
CA ALA A 40 2.86 -8.22 -0.07
C ALA A 40 3.64 -9.42 -0.62
N VAL A 41 4.04 -9.38 -1.91
CA VAL A 41 4.81 -10.47 -2.53
C VAL A 41 6.32 -10.36 -2.30
N GLY A 42 6.79 -9.20 -1.82
CA GLY A 42 8.20 -8.86 -1.73
C GLY A 42 8.81 -8.46 -3.09
N VAL A 43 9.74 -7.50 -3.06
CA VAL A 43 10.39 -6.92 -4.24
C VAL A 43 11.15 -7.99 -5.03
N THR A 44 10.85 -8.14 -6.32
CA THR A 44 11.61 -8.96 -7.27
C THR A 44 12.56 -8.11 -8.11
N ALA A 45 13.54 -8.73 -8.76
CA ALA A 45 14.42 -8.06 -9.72
C ALA A 45 13.64 -7.36 -10.85
N ASP A 46 12.48 -7.88 -11.24
CA ASP A 46 11.61 -7.27 -12.25
C ASP A 46 10.90 -6.00 -11.74
N SER A 47 10.48 -5.97 -10.47
CA SER A 47 9.95 -4.74 -9.82
C SER A 47 11.02 -3.66 -9.73
N LEU A 48 12.29 -4.03 -9.51
CA LEU A 48 13.40 -3.06 -9.51
C LEU A 48 13.60 -2.38 -10.87
N MET A 49 13.44 -3.10 -11.98
CA MET A 49 13.55 -2.51 -13.32
C MET A 49 12.40 -1.55 -13.63
N ALA A 50 11.15 -1.90 -13.26
CA ALA A 50 10.01 -1.00 -13.40
C ALA A 50 10.14 0.29 -12.56
N ASN A 51 10.72 0.16 -11.36
CA ASN A 51 11.02 1.31 -10.49
C ASN A 51 12.14 2.21 -11.06
N LEU A 52 13.10 1.65 -11.80
CA LEU A 52 14.14 2.42 -12.51
C LEU A 52 13.58 3.23 -13.68
N ASP A 53 12.60 2.71 -14.41
CA ASP A 53 11.91 3.49 -15.47
C ASP A 53 11.04 4.62 -14.89
N SER A 54 10.51 4.44 -13.68
CA SER A 54 9.78 5.49 -12.94
C SER A 54 10.70 6.59 -12.37
N LEU A 55 12.02 6.39 -12.33
CA LEU A 55 13.00 7.37 -11.81
C LEU A 55 13.33 8.50 -12.81
N SER A 56 12.45 8.74 -13.79
CA SER A 56 12.50 9.97 -14.58
C SER A 56 12.27 11.18 -13.65
N VAL A 57 13.35 11.92 -13.39
CA VAL A 57 13.33 13.15 -12.58
C VAL A 57 12.54 14.22 -13.33
N GLN A 58 11.23 14.27 -13.10
CA GLN A 58 10.42 15.41 -13.46
C GLN A 58 10.58 16.48 -12.37
N ASP A 59 11.07 17.66 -12.76
CA ASP A 59 11.30 18.87 -11.94
C ASP A 59 10.00 19.52 -11.39
N LYS A 60 8.96 18.72 -11.13
CA LYS A 60 7.66 19.16 -10.62
C LYS A 60 7.58 18.82 -9.14
N ALA A 61 7.13 19.78 -8.33
CA ALA A 61 6.84 19.57 -6.91
C ALA A 61 6.02 18.27 -6.73
N PRO A 62 6.38 17.39 -5.77
CA PRO A 62 5.68 16.13 -5.58
C PRO A 62 4.20 16.41 -5.29
N SER A 63 3.31 15.64 -5.93
CA SER A 63 1.89 15.72 -5.63
C SER A 63 1.62 15.27 -4.20
N ILE A 64 0.54 15.78 -3.57
CA ILE A 64 0.10 15.34 -2.24
C ILE A 64 -0.03 13.81 -2.19
N PHE A 65 -0.51 13.21 -3.28
CA PHE A 65 -0.59 11.76 -3.44
C PHE A 65 0.78 11.07 -3.28
N LYS A 66 1.83 11.58 -3.92
CA LYS A 66 3.19 11.02 -3.75
C LYS A 66 3.66 11.12 -2.30
N CYS A 67 3.34 12.21 -1.61
CA CYS A 67 3.63 12.35 -0.18
C CYS A 67 2.86 11.32 0.66
N GLN A 68 1.58 11.09 0.36
CA GLN A 68 0.75 10.07 1.03
C GLN A 68 1.31 8.65 0.81
N MET A 69 1.68 8.30 -0.44
CA MET A 69 2.30 7.01 -0.77
C MET A 69 3.63 6.79 -0.06
N LYS A 70 4.49 7.82 0.00
CA LYS A 70 5.75 7.74 0.73
C LYS A 70 5.53 7.49 2.22
N LEU A 71 4.58 8.21 2.83
CA LEU A 71 4.28 8.08 4.25
C LEU A 71 3.64 6.71 4.56
N PHE A 72 2.73 6.24 3.71
CA PHE A 72 2.18 4.89 3.78
C PHE A 72 3.29 3.83 3.74
N GLY A 73 4.25 3.93 2.83
CA GLY A 73 5.38 2.99 2.74
C GLY A 73 6.18 2.91 4.03
N GLN A 74 6.46 4.06 4.65
CA GLN A 74 7.18 4.13 5.93
C GLN A 74 6.40 3.46 7.08
N TRP A 75 5.09 3.66 7.13
CA TRP A 75 4.23 3.02 8.13
C TRP A 75 4.14 1.50 7.90
N PHE A 76 3.90 1.09 6.66
CA PHE A 76 3.73 -0.31 6.28
C PHE A 76 4.98 -1.17 6.59
N GLU A 77 6.18 -0.61 6.44
CA GLU A 77 7.44 -1.27 6.82
C GLU A 77 7.52 -1.55 8.33
N GLY A 78 6.95 -0.67 9.16
CA GLY A 78 6.91 -0.82 10.62
C GLY A 78 5.74 -1.68 11.14
N TRP A 79 4.75 -1.97 10.29
CA TRP A 79 3.56 -2.75 10.64
C TRP A 79 3.83 -4.26 10.67
N THR A 80 3.21 -4.92 11.64
CA THR A 80 3.16 -6.38 11.72
C THR A 80 2.23 -6.97 10.66
N GLU A 81 2.24 -8.29 10.49
CA GLU A 81 1.30 -8.97 9.59
C GLU A 81 -0.15 -8.75 10.03
N ASP A 82 -0.43 -8.80 11.33
CA ASP A 82 -1.77 -8.55 11.87
C ASP A 82 -2.25 -7.12 11.56
N ASP A 83 -1.36 -6.12 11.70
CA ASP A 83 -1.68 -4.74 11.34
C ASP A 83 -2.00 -4.64 9.84
N ARG A 84 -1.21 -5.27 8.97
CA ARG A 84 -1.45 -5.25 7.52
C ARG A 84 -2.79 -5.91 7.17
N ASN A 85 -3.13 -7.00 7.84
CA ASN A 85 -4.42 -7.68 7.70
C ASN A 85 -5.58 -6.79 8.19
N GLU A 86 -5.40 -6.06 9.29
CA GLU A 86 -6.39 -5.11 9.78
C GLU A 86 -6.61 -3.95 8.79
N LEU A 87 -5.55 -3.43 8.15
CA LEU A 87 -5.72 -2.45 7.07
C LEU A 87 -6.59 -3.01 5.95
N LEU A 88 -6.31 -4.25 5.49
CA LEU A 88 -7.07 -4.87 4.41
C LEU A 88 -8.56 -5.01 4.78
N GLN A 89 -8.87 -5.43 6.01
CA GLN A 89 -10.25 -5.49 6.50
C GLN A 89 -10.91 -4.10 6.50
N ARG A 90 -10.20 -3.05 6.91
CA ARG A 90 -10.72 -1.67 6.87
C ARG A 90 -10.93 -1.17 5.45
N LEU A 91 -10.05 -1.51 4.51
CA LEU A 91 -10.22 -1.20 3.09
C LEU A 91 -11.39 -1.96 2.46
N GLU A 92 -11.59 -3.22 2.83
CA GLU A 92 -12.70 -4.05 2.35
C GLU A 92 -14.06 -3.44 2.71
N ASN A 93 -14.17 -2.88 3.91
CA ASN A 93 -15.36 -2.15 4.34
C ASN A 93 -15.65 -0.88 3.50
N ILE A 94 -14.64 -0.31 2.84
CA ILE A 94 -14.78 0.86 1.96
C ILE A 94 -15.02 0.42 0.51
N ASP A 95 -14.28 -0.59 0.04
CA ASP A 95 -14.31 -1.10 -1.32
C ASP A 95 -13.89 -2.58 -1.35
N ALA A 96 -14.87 -3.48 -1.25
CA ALA A 96 -14.63 -4.92 -1.28
C ALA A 96 -14.06 -5.41 -2.61
N ILE A 97 -14.37 -4.73 -3.73
CA ILE A 97 -13.87 -5.10 -5.06
C ILE A 97 -12.37 -4.82 -5.13
N PHE A 98 -11.91 -3.70 -4.56
CA PHE A 98 -10.48 -3.41 -4.46
C PHE A 98 -9.72 -4.51 -3.73
N VAL A 99 -10.22 -4.98 -2.58
CA VAL A 99 -9.54 -6.01 -1.79
C VAL A 99 -9.59 -7.39 -2.46
N ALA A 100 -10.70 -7.74 -3.10
CA ALA A 100 -10.77 -8.96 -3.92
C ALA A 100 -9.70 -8.95 -5.02
N ARG A 101 -9.55 -7.81 -5.73
CA ARG A 101 -8.51 -7.64 -6.74
C ARG A 101 -7.10 -7.74 -6.18
N PHE A 102 -6.85 -7.21 -4.99
CA PHE A 102 -5.56 -7.35 -4.32
C PHE A 102 -5.19 -8.84 -4.13
N TYR A 103 -6.11 -9.65 -3.60
CA TYR A 103 -5.86 -11.07 -3.40
C TYR A 103 -5.67 -11.82 -4.72
N ASP A 104 -6.46 -11.50 -5.75
CA ASP A 104 -6.31 -12.08 -7.08
C ASP A 104 -4.92 -11.80 -7.68
N GLU A 105 -4.44 -10.55 -7.58
CA GLU A 105 -3.12 -10.18 -8.10
C GLU A 105 -1.98 -10.83 -7.31
N VAL A 106 -2.06 -10.88 -5.97
CA VAL A 106 -1.07 -11.58 -5.14
C VAL A 106 -1.02 -13.07 -5.49
N ALA A 107 -2.18 -13.72 -5.68
CA ALA A 107 -2.25 -15.12 -6.07
C ALA A 107 -1.61 -15.37 -7.44
N LYS A 108 -1.89 -14.51 -8.44
CA LYS A 108 -1.28 -14.60 -9.78
C LYS A 108 0.24 -14.49 -9.72
N VAL A 109 0.77 -13.52 -8.97
CA VAL A 109 2.22 -13.32 -8.85
C VAL A 109 2.88 -14.52 -8.16
N ASN A 110 2.28 -15.06 -7.10
CA ASN A 110 2.81 -16.23 -6.40
C ASN A 110 2.80 -17.50 -7.27
N GLN A 111 1.82 -17.66 -8.16
CA GLN A 111 1.76 -18.76 -9.12
C GLN A 111 2.85 -18.67 -10.20
N GLN A 112 3.25 -17.46 -10.62
CA GLN A 112 4.30 -17.26 -11.64
C GLN A 112 5.72 -17.53 -11.12
N ARG A 113 5.91 -17.57 -9.79
CA ARG A 113 7.21 -17.85 -9.16
C ARG A 113 7.53 -19.34 -9.01
N HIS A 114 6.57 -20.22 -9.30
CA HIS A 114 6.73 -21.68 -9.26
C HIS A 114 6.94 -22.24 -10.67
#